data_AF-A0A8T4MKP6-F1
#
_entry.id   AF-A0A8T4MKP6-F1
#
_cell.length_a   1.000
_cell.length_b   1.000
_cell.length_c   1.000
_cell.angle_alpha   90.00
_cell.angle_beta   90.00
_cell.angle_gamma   90.00
#
_symmetry.space_group_name_H-M   'P 1'
#
loop_
_entity.id
_entity.type
_entity.pdbx_description
1 polymer ?
#
loop_
_entity_poly.entity_id
_entity_poly.type
_entity_poly.pdbx_seq_one_letter_code
_entity_poly.pdbx_strand_id
1 'polypeptide(L)'
;MEDDNIQRYRSIDRIYTTGEIARIWEVSIKSVIKCIDSGHLKAVRFTTKGFRRVSNSDLVDCMVNHNIPLNGLDRYVRERED
;
A
#
# COMPACT_ATOMS: atom_id res chain seq x y z
N MET A 1 8.24 -6.10 18.33
CA MET A 1 8.63 -4.75 17.88
C MET A 1 8.27 -4.53 16.42
N GLU A 2 8.66 -5.42 15.50
CA GLU A 2 8.19 -5.36 14.08
C GLU A 2 6.73 -5.86 13.95
N ASP A 3 6.37 -6.95 14.67
CA ASP A 3 5.03 -7.56 14.64
C ASP A 3 3.91 -6.64 15.15
N ASP A 4 4.21 -5.80 16.14
CA ASP A 4 3.25 -4.85 16.72
C ASP A 4 2.80 -3.79 15.71
N ASN A 5 3.73 -3.34 14.84
CA ASN A 5 3.44 -2.37 13.80
C ASN A 5 2.57 -2.99 12.69
N ILE A 6 2.84 -4.24 12.30
CA ILE A 6 2.04 -4.96 11.30
C ILE A 6 0.57 -5.06 11.78
N GLN A 7 0.36 -5.44 13.04
CA GLN A 7 -0.99 -5.59 13.59
C GLN A 7 -1.71 -4.24 13.71
N ARG A 8 -0.98 -3.17 14.06
CA ARG A 8 -1.49 -1.81 14.05
C ARG A 8 -1.98 -1.41 12.66
N TYR A 9 -1.17 -1.55 11.62
CA TYR A 9 -1.56 -1.13 10.27
C TYR A 9 -2.68 -1.98 9.67
N ARG A 10 -2.73 -3.30 9.97
CA ARG A 10 -3.86 -4.16 9.56
C ARG A 10 -5.19 -3.74 10.15
N SER A 11 -5.19 -3.09 11.32
CA SER A 11 -6.41 -2.61 11.98
C SER A 11 -6.90 -1.26 11.45
N ILE A 12 -6.14 -0.60 10.57
CA ILE A 12 -6.51 0.71 10.00
C ILE A 12 -7.32 0.50 8.72
N ASP A 13 -8.58 0.92 8.73
CA ASP A 13 -9.42 0.95 7.52
C ASP A 13 -9.07 2.17 6.66
N ARG A 14 -8.02 2.03 5.84
CA ARG A 14 -7.60 3.03 4.85
C ARG A 14 -7.47 2.42 3.47
N ILE A 15 -7.71 3.25 2.47
CA ILE A 15 -7.58 2.89 1.06
C ILE A 15 -6.55 3.81 0.41
N TYR A 16 -5.61 3.19 -0.30
CA TYR A 16 -4.56 3.86 -1.05
C TYR A 16 -4.79 3.74 -2.55
N THR A 17 -4.46 4.80 -3.27
CA THR A 17 -4.39 4.85 -4.73
C THR A 17 -2.98 4.47 -5.20
N THR A 18 -2.84 4.11 -6.47
CA THR A 18 -1.53 3.78 -7.07
C THR A 18 -0.50 4.89 -6.94
N GLY A 19 -0.91 6.16 -6.94
CA GLY A 19 0.00 7.30 -6.74
C GLY A 19 0.51 7.42 -5.31
N GLU A 20 -0.30 7.04 -4.34
CA GLU A 20 0.04 7.08 -2.92
C GLU A 20 0.98 5.93 -2.56
N ILE A 21 0.68 4.73 -3.06
CA ILE A 21 1.55 3.55 -2.92
C ILE A 21 2.91 3.81 -3.57
N ALA A 22 2.93 4.47 -4.73
CA ALA A 22 4.17 4.86 -5.40
C ALA A 22 5.04 5.78 -4.53
N ARG A 23 4.44 6.70 -3.76
CA ARG A 23 5.16 7.54 -2.80
C ARG A 23 5.65 6.74 -1.59
N ILE A 24 4.81 5.86 -1.04
CA ILE A 24 5.15 5.02 0.12
C ILE A 24 6.34 4.10 -0.18
N TRP A 25 6.39 3.51 -1.37
CA TRP A 25 7.45 2.59 -1.80
C TRP A 25 8.62 3.27 -2.51
N GLU A 26 8.56 4.59 -2.70
CA GLU A 26 9.57 5.36 -3.45
C GLU A 26 9.82 4.81 -4.88
N VAL A 27 8.76 4.31 -5.53
CA VAL A 27 8.82 3.76 -6.90
C VAL A 27 7.92 4.54 -7.87
N SER A 28 8.10 4.29 -9.17
CA SER A 28 7.21 4.87 -10.17
C SER A 28 5.78 4.29 -10.10
N ILE A 29 4.77 5.11 -10.44
CA ILE A 29 3.38 4.64 -10.57
C ILE A 29 3.27 3.45 -11.54
N LYS A 30 4.07 3.42 -12.61
CA LYS A 30 4.12 2.30 -13.56
C LYS A 30 4.58 1.00 -12.90
N SER A 31 5.54 1.08 -11.98
CA SER A 31 6.02 -0.08 -11.21
C SER A 31 4.90 -0.64 -10.32
N VAL A 32 4.15 0.24 -9.65
CA VAL A 32 2.98 -0.17 -8.85
C VAL A 32 1.91 -0.82 -9.72
N ILE A 33 1.59 -0.22 -10.87
CA ILE A 33 0.62 -0.80 -11.82
C ILE A 33 1.08 -2.20 -12.25
N LYS A 34 2.36 -2.38 -12.60
CA LYS A 34 2.92 -3.68 -12.97
C LYS A 34 2.80 -4.71 -11.85
N CYS A 35 3.04 -4.30 -10.60
CA CYS A 35 2.89 -5.14 -9.41
C CYS A 35 1.43 -5.59 -9.20
N ILE A 36 0.46 -4.72 -9.48
CA ILE A 36 -0.96 -5.09 -9.42
C ILE A 36 -1.34 -6.01 -10.59
N ASP A 37 -0.88 -5.71 -11.81
CA ASP A 37 -1.20 -6.51 -13.00
C ASP A 37 -0.55 -7.90 -12.97
N SER A 38 0.59 -8.05 -12.30
CA SER A 38 1.20 -9.35 -12.02
C SER A 38 0.50 -10.12 -10.89
N GLY A 39 -0.48 -9.52 -10.22
CA GLY A 39 -1.23 -10.14 -9.11
C GLY A 39 -0.48 -10.17 -7.77
N HIS A 40 0.64 -9.46 -7.65
CA HIS A 40 1.39 -9.36 -6.39
C HIS A 40 0.70 -8.46 -5.37
N LEU A 41 -0.06 -7.46 -5.84
CA LEU A 41 -0.83 -6.55 -5.01
C LEU A 41 -2.33 -6.66 -5.34
N LYS A 42 -3.13 -7.06 -4.36
CA LYS A 42 -4.59 -7.13 -4.50
C LYS A 42 -5.16 -5.72 -4.52
N ALA A 43 -5.71 -5.32 -5.66
CA ALA A 43 -6.40 -4.05 -5.81
C ALA A 43 -7.84 -4.28 -6.26
N VAL A 44 -8.78 -3.61 -5.59
CA VAL A 44 -10.16 -3.56 -6.05
C VAL A 44 -10.29 -2.54 -7.18
N ARG A 45 -10.85 -2.96 -8.31
CA ARG A 45 -11.21 -2.06 -9.41
C ARG A 45 -12.51 -1.36 -9.02
N PHE A 46 -12.44 -0.07 -8.69
CA PHE A 46 -13.59 0.66 -8.14
C PHE A 46 -14.30 1.58 -9.14
N THR A 47 -13.68 1.95 -10.26
CA THR A 47 -14.34 2.82 -11.26
C THR A 47 -14.06 2.37 -12.69
N THR A 48 -14.96 2.72 -13.60
CA THR A 48 -14.83 2.54 -15.06
C THR A 48 -13.60 3.24 -15.64
N LYS A 49 -13.05 4.27 -14.96
CA LYS A 49 -11.79 4.95 -15.31
C LYS A 49 -10.51 4.22 -14.84
N GLY A 50 -10.62 3.05 -14.22
CA GLY A 50 -9.48 2.15 -13.99
C GLY A 50 -8.57 2.50 -12.80
N PHE A 51 -8.98 3.42 -11.93
CA PHE A 51 -8.24 3.68 -10.69
C PHE A 51 -8.29 2.46 -9.78
N ARG A 52 -7.11 1.93 -9.47
CA ARG A 52 -6.93 0.78 -8.57
C ARG A 52 -6.77 1.28 -7.16
N ARG A 53 -7.62 0.78 -6.27
CA ARG A 53 -7.62 1.09 -4.84
C ARG A 53 -7.16 -0.16 -4.09
N VAL A 54 -6.29 0.03 -3.11
CA VAL A 54 -5.67 -1.04 -2.32
C VAL A 54 -5.97 -0.74 -0.85
N SER A 55 -6.48 -1.73 -0.12
CA SER A 55 -6.71 -1.58 1.32
C SER A 55 -5.39 -1.56 2.08
N ASN A 56 -5.37 -0.98 3.28
CA ASN A 56 -4.16 -0.98 4.11
C ASN A 56 -3.70 -2.41 4.44
N SER A 57 -4.64 -3.30 4.77
CA SER A 57 -4.33 -4.71 5.01
C SER A 57 -3.68 -5.39 3.80
N ASP A 58 -4.23 -5.20 2.59
CA ASP A 58 -3.67 -5.80 1.37
C ASP A 58 -2.28 -5.22 1.05
N LEU A 59 -2.08 -3.92 1.33
CA LEU A 59 -0.79 -3.25 1.14
C LEU A 59 0.26 -3.82 2.11
N VAL A 60 -0.07 -3.90 3.40
CA VAL A 60 0.83 -4.43 4.44
C VAL A 60 1.17 -5.89 4.15
N ASP A 61 0.20 -6.72 3.78
CA ASP A 61 0.43 -8.12 3.44
C ASP A 61 1.38 -8.25 2.23
N CYS A 62 1.19 -7.41 1.21
CA CYS A 62 2.11 -7.37 0.06
C CYS A 62 3.52 -6.96 0.48
N MET A 63 3.64 -5.95 1.33
CA MET A 63 4.94 -5.47 1.82
C MET A 63 5.67 -6.57 2.59
N VAL A 64 4.98 -7.27 3.50
CA VAL A 64 5.55 -8.39 4.26
C VAL A 64 5.97 -9.52 3.33
N ASN A 65 5.11 -9.92 2.39
CA ASN A 65 5.41 -11.00 1.44
C ASN A 65 6.62 -10.70 0.54
N HIS A 66 6.83 -9.43 0.18
CA HIS A 66 7.93 -8.99 -0.67
C HIS A 66 9.13 -8.42 0.10
N ASN A 67 9.15 -8.53 1.43
CA ASN A 67 10.19 -7.96 2.30
C ASN A 67 10.42 -6.44 2.08
N ILE A 68 9.35 -5.70 1.79
CA ILE A 68 9.36 -4.25 1.67
C ILE A 68 9.23 -3.65 3.09
N PRO A 69 10.12 -2.72 3.50
CA PRO A 69 10.07 -2.14 4.84
C PRO A 69 8.85 -1.24 5.03
N LEU A 70 8.24 -1.27 6.22
CA LEU A 70 7.05 -0.47 6.59
C LEU A 70 7.37 0.99 6.93
N ASN A 71 8.65 1.37 6.96
CA ASN A 71 9.10 2.72 7.29
C ASN A 71 8.46 3.81 6.39
N GLY A 72 8.31 3.55 5.09
CA GLY A 72 7.65 4.46 4.16
C GLY A 72 6.16 4.62 4.46
N LEU A 73 5.51 3.55 4.93
CA LEU A 73 4.09 3.58 5.32
C LEU A 73 3.90 4.37 6.62
N ASP A 74 4.77 4.17 7.61
CA ASP A 74 4.74 4.93 8.88
C ASP A 74 4.88 6.43 8.64
N ARG A 75 5.91 6.81 7.86
CA ARG A 75 6.15 8.21 7.48
C ARG A 75 4.90 8.80 6.82
N TYR A 76 4.35 8.08 5.84
CA TYR A 76 3.19 8.56 5.09
C TYR A 76 1.92 8.72 5.94
N VAL A 77 1.70 7.80 6.89
CA VAL A 77 0.56 7.87 7.82
C VAL A 77 0.71 9.08 8.73
N ARG A 78 1.92 9.35 9.24
CA ARG A 78 2.21 10.49 10.10
C ARG A 78 2.04 11.83 9.37
N GLU A 79 2.63 11.97 8.19
CA GLU A 79 2.56 13.19 7.36
C GLU A 79 1.14 13.58 6.93
N ARG A 80 0.18 12.67 7.03
CA ARG A 80 -1.22 12.92 6.66
C ARG A 80 -2.15 13.20 7.83
N GLU A 81 -1.70 13.00 9.06
CA GLU A 81 -2.48 13.31 10.26
C GLU A 81 -2.21 14.74 10.77
N ASP A 82 -1.26 15.47 10.16
CA ASP A 82 -1.04 16.91 10.27
C ASP A 82 -1.85 17.70 9.21
#